data_AF-A0A7S0FQN6-F1
#
_entry.id   AF-A0A7S0FQN6-F1
#
_cell.length_a   1.000
_cell.length_b   1.000
_cell.length_c   1.000
_cell.angle_alpha   90.00
_cell.angle_beta   90.00
_cell.angle_gamma   90.00
#
_symmetry.space_group_name_H-M   'P 1'
#
loop_
_entity.id
_entity.type
_entity.pdbx_description
1 polymer ?
#
loop_
_entity_poly.entity_id
_entity_poly.type
_entity_poly.pdbx_seq_one_letter_code
_entity_poly.pdbx_strand_id
1 'polypeptide(L)'
;MAEFAGGRLLLLGSSLIAIGTAGFYHLPGMIEADAGGSRLVNSIYCSTMTLTTVGYGDICPGANMDIIGRAFIVALSFCGLGMFCGPVMDFASSWTHDVPGGAIGAALTTLALGIGLFTVLEDFTETEAAYFTIVTGTTIGFGDRSPTSDAGKIAAAVFAILVINVTGGLLEPAASFLSSYCMRKDAAAIEGNGNGKKVL
;
A
#
# COMPACT_ATOMS: atom_id res chain seq x y z
N MET A 1 10.92 -23.42 -8.11
CA MET A 1 11.61 -22.53 -7.14
C MET A 1 10.81 -21.25 -6.87
N ALA A 2 10.02 -20.72 -7.82
CA ALA A 2 9.15 -19.54 -7.62
C ALA A 2 7.88 -19.82 -6.77
N GLU A 3 7.23 -20.97 -6.93
CA GLU A 3 6.02 -21.33 -6.14
C GLU A 3 6.28 -21.45 -4.64
N PHE A 4 7.49 -21.82 -4.23
CA PHE A 4 7.87 -21.95 -2.82
C PHE A 4 8.11 -20.59 -2.13
N ALA A 5 8.35 -19.52 -2.90
CA ALA A 5 8.58 -18.17 -2.38
C ALA A 5 7.26 -17.43 -2.12
N GLY A 6 6.27 -17.54 -3.03
CA GLY A 6 4.95 -16.92 -2.88
C GLY A 6 4.20 -17.40 -1.63
N GLY A 7 4.22 -18.72 -1.36
CA GLY A 7 3.57 -19.27 -0.17
C GLY A 7 4.16 -18.75 1.14
N ARG A 8 5.50 -18.59 1.22
CA ARG A 8 6.16 -18.03 2.41
C ARG A 8 5.86 -16.55 2.61
N LEU A 9 5.75 -15.80 1.51
CA LEU A 9 5.39 -14.39 1.57
C LEU A 9 3.95 -14.19 2.06
N LEU A 10 3.00 -14.98 1.54
CA LEU A 10 1.61 -14.94 2.01
C LEU A 10 1.50 -15.34 3.49
N LEU A 11 2.28 -16.34 3.93
CA LEU A 11 2.37 -16.72 5.34
C LEU A 11 2.94 -15.59 6.20
N LEU A 12 4.00 -14.91 5.74
CA LEU A 12 4.59 -13.78 6.45
C LEU A 12 3.58 -12.62 6.54
N GLY A 13 2.96 -12.23 5.42
CA GLY A 13 1.96 -11.16 5.38
C GLY A 13 0.75 -11.44 6.27
N SER A 14 0.18 -12.65 6.21
CA SER A 14 -0.92 -13.05 7.09
C SER A 14 -0.51 -13.09 8.56
N SER A 15 0.71 -13.54 8.88
CA SER A 15 1.22 -13.52 10.26
C SER A 15 1.42 -12.09 10.79
N LEU A 16 1.91 -11.16 9.96
CA LEU A 16 2.07 -9.75 10.34
C LEU A 16 0.71 -9.09 10.57
N ILE A 17 -0.28 -9.35 9.71
CA ILE A 17 -1.64 -8.85 9.91
C ILE A 17 -2.24 -9.44 11.20
N ALA A 18 -1.99 -10.72 11.51
CA ALA A 18 -2.46 -11.33 12.75
C ALA A 18 -1.82 -10.70 13.99
N ILE A 19 -0.50 -10.47 13.98
CA ILE A 19 0.23 -9.80 15.07
C ILE A 19 -0.25 -8.35 15.23
N GLY A 20 -0.38 -7.63 14.12
CA GLY A 20 -0.93 -6.29 14.05
C GLY A 20 -2.32 -6.21 14.68
N THR A 21 -3.23 -7.07 14.21
CA THR A 21 -4.61 -7.21 14.71
C THR A 21 -4.63 -7.50 16.20
N ALA A 22 -3.81 -8.44 16.69
CA ALA A 22 -3.74 -8.76 18.11
C ALA A 22 -3.29 -7.54 18.94
N GLY A 23 -2.30 -6.77 18.47
CA GLY A 23 -1.86 -5.55 19.15
C GLY A 23 -2.93 -4.47 19.17
N PHE A 24 -3.59 -4.17 18.04
CA PHE A 24 -4.70 -3.21 18.00
C PHE A 24 -5.90 -3.64 18.84
N TYR A 25 -6.16 -4.94 18.94
CA TYR A 25 -7.28 -5.46 19.72
C TYR A 25 -7.03 -5.40 21.23
N HIS A 26 -5.85 -5.87 21.67
CA HIS A 26 -5.52 -6.06 23.09
C HIS A 26 -4.90 -4.85 23.77
N LEU A 27 -4.18 -3.99 23.05
CA LEU A 27 -3.54 -2.83 23.66
C LEU A 27 -4.59 -1.73 23.92
N PRO A 28 -4.65 -1.18 25.14
CA PRO A 28 -5.59 -0.10 25.46
C PRO A 28 -5.24 1.17 24.70
N GLY A 29 -6.26 1.94 24.31
CA GLY A 29 -6.09 3.23 23.65
C GLY A 29 -5.63 3.18 22.18
N MET A 30 -5.46 1.99 21.58
CA MET A 30 -5.07 1.87 20.17
C MET A 30 -6.18 2.24 19.19
N ILE A 31 -7.40 1.80 19.48
CA ILE A 31 -8.61 2.06 18.69
C ILE A 31 -9.45 3.09 19.43
N GLU A 32 -9.91 4.11 18.71
CA GLU A 32 -10.75 5.16 19.28
C GLU A 32 -12.10 4.62 19.77
N ALA A 33 -12.63 5.22 20.85
CA ALA A 33 -13.80 4.69 21.54
C ALA A 33 -15.11 4.85 20.74
N ASP A 34 -15.14 5.81 19.82
CA ASP A 34 -16.26 6.17 18.95
C ASP A 34 -16.08 5.70 17.49
N ALA A 35 -15.05 4.88 17.22
CA ALA A 35 -14.68 4.41 15.88
C ALA A 35 -15.77 3.62 15.11
N GLY A 36 -16.91 3.32 15.74
CA GLY A 36 -18.03 2.58 15.18
C GLY A 36 -17.68 1.14 14.79
N GLY A 37 -18.71 0.29 14.65
CA GLY A 37 -18.51 -1.08 14.16
C GLY A 37 -17.85 -2.03 15.16
N SER A 38 -17.48 -3.21 14.68
CA SER A 38 -16.87 -4.23 15.55
C SER A 38 -15.38 -3.95 15.79
N ARG A 39 -14.96 -4.05 17.06
CA ARG A 39 -13.56 -3.83 17.47
C ARG A 39 -12.57 -4.72 16.71
N LEU A 40 -12.98 -5.95 16.39
CA LEU A 40 -12.16 -6.89 15.61
C LEU A 40 -11.93 -6.38 14.18
N VAL A 41 -12.99 -5.91 13.50
CA VAL A 41 -12.87 -5.36 12.15
C VAL A 41 -11.97 -4.12 12.15
N ASN A 42 -12.16 -3.22 13.11
CA ASN A 42 -11.30 -2.05 13.28
C ASN A 42 -9.83 -2.43 13.50
N SER A 43 -9.56 -3.51 14.25
CA SER A 43 -8.20 -3.99 14.51
C SER A 43 -7.53 -4.54 13.24
N ILE A 44 -8.27 -5.34 12.46
CA ILE A 44 -7.79 -5.88 11.18
C ILE A 44 -7.54 -4.75 10.19
N TYR A 45 -8.46 -3.80 10.12
CA TYR A 45 -8.38 -2.62 9.28
C TYR A 45 -7.16 -1.75 9.63
N CYS A 46 -7.01 -1.31 10.88
CA CYS A 46 -5.85 -0.50 11.30
C CYS A 46 -4.53 -1.25 11.10
N SER A 47 -4.50 -2.57 11.38
CA SER A 47 -3.34 -3.41 11.12
C SER A 47 -2.97 -3.40 9.64
N THR A 48 -3.95 -3.64 8.78
CA THR A 48 -3.72 -3.72 7.33
C THR A 48 -3.28 -2.37 6.80
N MET A 49 -3.98 -1.29 7.15
CA MET A 49 -3.66 0.08 6.70
C MET A 49 -2.29 0.56 7.15
N THR A 50 -1.83 0.13 8.33
CA THR A 50 -0.48 0.41 8.83
C THR A 50 0.58 -0.36 8.06
N LEU A 51 0.35 -1.66 7.81
CA LEU A 51 1.29 -2.52 7.09
C LEU A 51 1.40 -2.17 5.60
N THR A 52 0.29 -1.75 5.00
CA THR A 52 0.22 -1.28 3.62
C THR A 52 0.69 0.16 3.46
N THR A 53 1.04 0.86 4.55
CA THR A 53 1.47 2.26 4.57
C THR A 53 0.45 3.27 4.04
N VAL A 54 -0.82 2.88 3.92
CA VAL A 54 -1.90 3.80 3.55
C VAL A 54 -2.22 4.73 4.72
N GLY A 55 -2.46 4.16 5.91
CA GLY A 55 -2.55 4.89 7.17
C GLY A 55 -3.49 6.10 7.20
N TYR A 56 -4.80 5.93 6.94
CA TYR A 56 -5.78 7.03 6.95
C TYR A 56 -5.82 7.87 8.23
N GLY A 57 -5.47 7.29 9.37
CA GLY A 57 -5.48 8.00 10.66
C GLY A 57 -6.89 8.28 11.20
N ASP A 58 -7.90 7.57 10.69
CA ASP A 58 -9.33 7.75 10.98
C ASP A 58 -9.78 7.07 12.27
N ILE A 59 -9.23 5.89 12.59
CA ILE A 59 -9.62 5.08 13.76
C ILE A 59 -8.46 4.90 14.76
N CYS A 60 -7.24 5.09 14.28
CA CYS A 60 -6.01 4.84 15.02
C CYS A 60 -4.97 5.92 14.66
N PRO A 61 -4.20 6.44 15.64
CA PRO A 61 -4.16 6.04 17.04
C PRO A 61 -5.15 6.80 17.95
N GLY A 62 -5.72 6.11 18.94
CA GLY A 62 -6.62 6.74 19.91
C GLY A 62 -5.93 7.74 20.87
N ALA A 63 -6.69 8.73 21.35
CA ALA A 63 -6.19 9.82 22.18
C ALA A 63 -5.49 9.39 23.49
N ASN A 64 -5.90 8.26 24.07
CA ASN A 64 -5.39 7.74 25.34
C ASN A 64 -4.36 6.61 25.15
N MET A 65 -3.62 6.62 24.03
CA MET A 65 -2.65 5.57 23.73
C MET A 65 -1.40 5.63 24.63
N ASP A 66 -1.16 4.52 25.33
CA ASP A 66 0.02 4.30 26.18
C ASP A 66 1.33 4.20 25.38
N ILE A 67 2.47 4.35 26.07
CA ILE A 67 3.81 4.24 25.47
C ILE A 67 4.05 2.89 24.77
N ILE A 68 3.45 1.81 25.29
CA ILE A 68 3.54 0.46 24.70
C ILE A 68 2.83 0.44 23.34
N GLY A 69 1.65 1.05 23.23
CA GLY A 69 0.91 1.18 21.97
C GLY A 69 1.68 1.99 20.92
N ARG A 70 2.32 3.08 21.35
CA ARG A 70 3.21 3.89 20.49
C ARG A 70 4.41 3.10 19.99
N ALA A 71 5.09 2.39 20.88
CA ALA A 71 6.23 1.56 20.49
C ALA A 71 5.80 0.46 19.53
N PHE A 72 4.63 -0.14 19.77
CA PHE A 72 4.05 -1.17 18.90
C PHE A 72 3.74 -0.63 17.50
N ILE A 73 3.04 0.50 17.37
CA ILE A 73 2.70 1.03 16.04
C ILE A 73 3.95 1.44 15.26
N VAL A 74 4.96 2.00 15.94
CA VAL A 74 6.26 2.32 15.32
C VAL A 74 6.93 1.05 14.82
N ALA A 75 7.01 0.01 15.64
CA ALA A 75 7.59 -1.27 15.25
C ALA A 75 6.82 -1.92 14.07
N LEU A 76 5.49 -1.87 14.11
CA LEU A 76 4.63 -2.39 13.04
C LEU A 76 4.82 -1.63 11.73
N SER A 77 4.95 -0.30 11.77
CA SER A 77 5.22 0.54 10.59
C SER A 77 6.56 0.23 9.94
N PHE A 78 7.61 0.00 10.73
CA PHE A 78 8.91 -0.46 10.18
C PHE A 78 8.79 -1.84 9.53
N CYS A 79 7.99 -2.74 10.10
CA CYS A 79 7.71 -4.05 9.50
C CYS A 79 6.95 -3.90 8.17
N GLY A 80 6.00 -2.97 8.07
CA GLY A 80 5.27 -2.66 6.84
C GLY A 80 6.19 -2.19 5.70
N LEU A 81 7.00 -1.16 5.98
CA LEU A 81 7.96 -0.61 5.00
C LEU A 81 8.99 -1.65 4.52
N GLY A 82 9.53 -2.47 5.43
CA GLY A 82 10.62 -3.39 5.12
C GLY A 82 10.21 -4.77 4.61
N MET A 83 9.15 -5.36 5.17
CA MET A 83 8.77 -6.76 4.91
C MET A 83 7.48 -6.92 4.12
N PHE A 84 6.61 -5.91 4.13
CA PHE A 84 5.35 -5.97 3.40
C PHE A 84 5.52 -5.37 2.01
N CYS A 85 5.92 -4.10 1.89
CA CYS A 85 5.90 -3.37 0.62
C CYS A 85 6.83 -3.98 -0.46
N GLY A 86 8.07 -4.32 -0.14
CA GLY A 86 9.05 -4.84 -1.11
C GLY A 86 8.62 -6.17 -1.76
N PRO A 87 8.48 -7.25 -0.98
CA PRO A 87 8.07 -8.55 -1.52
C PRO A 87 6.67 -8.53 -2.17
N VAL A 88 5.76 -7.68 -1.70
CA VAL A 88 4.44 -7.49 -2.29
C VAL A 88 4.55 -6.87 -3.69
N MET A 89 5.42 -5.88 -3.91
CA MET A 89 5.67 -5.35 -5.27
C MET A 89 6.24 -6.41 -6.21
N ASP A 90 7.11 -7.29 -5.73
CA ASP A 90 7.65 -8.41 -6.52
C ASP A 90 6.58 -9.47 -6.87
N PHE A 91 5.60 -9.65 -5.99
CA PHE A 91 4.44 -10.48 -6.31
C PHE A 91 3.62 -9.85 -7.43
N ALA A 92 3.39 -8.54 -7.38
CA ALA A 92 2.63 -7.82 -8.38
C ALA A 92 3.17 -7.96 -9.81
N SER A 93 4.47 -7.72 -9.98
CA SER A 93 5.13 -7.83 -11.29
C SER A 93 5.01 -9.23 -11.89
N SER A 94 4.86 -10.27 -11.07
CA SER A 94 4.76 -11.65 -11.55
C SER A 94 3.47 -11.94 -12.34
N TRP A 95 2.35 -11.28 -12.03
CA TRP A 95 1.05 -11.56 -12.67
C TRP A 95 0.52 -10.39 -13.50
N THR A 96 1.05 -9.17 -13.36
CA THR A 96 0.63 -8.01 -14.17
C THR A 96 0.93 -8.20 -15.67
N HIS A 97 1.92 -9.03 -16.02
CA HIS A 97 2.21 -9.38 -17.41
C HIS A 97 1.14 -10.28 -18.05
N ASP A 98 0.39 -11.04 -17.25
CA ASP A 98 -0.66 -11.94 -17.74
C ASP A 98 -2.00 -11.20 -17.99
N VAL A 99 -2.13 -9.96 -17.50
CA VAL A 99 -3.32 -9.13 -17.68
C VAL A 99 -3.30 -8.47 -19.06
N PRO A 100 -4.40 -8.54 -19.84
CA PRO A 100 -4.51 -7.81 -21.10
C PRO A 100 -4.28 -6.30 -20.90
N GLY A 101 -3.25 -5.75 -21.53
CA GLY A 101 -2.85 -4.35 -21.36
C GLY A 101 -1.80 -4.09 -20.27
N GLY A 102 -1.23 -5.14 -19.67
CA GLY A 102 -0.12 -5.06 -18.71
C GLY A 102 -0.49 -4.28 -17.45
N ALA A 103 0.49 -3.56 -16.87
CA ALA A 103 0.29 -2.78 -15.66
C ALA A 103 -0.80 -1.69 -15.79
N ILE A 104 -0.93 -1.06 -16.97
CA ILE A 104 -1.96 -0.03 -17.21
C ILE A 104 -3.36 -0.68 -17.24
N GLY A 105 -3.50 -1.83 -17.93
CA GLY A 105 -4.73 -2.60 -17.93
C GLY A 105 -5.14 -3.01 -16.51
N ALA A 106 -4.20 -3.57 -15.74
CA ALA A 106 -4.41 -3.92 -14.34
C ALA A 106 -4.87 -2.69 -13.52
N ALA A 107 -4.23 -1.54 -13.67
CA ALA A 107 -4.58 -0.31 -12.96
C ALA A 107 -5.99 0.18 -13.27
N LEU A 108 -6.41 0.14 -14.53
CA LEU A 108 -7.78 0.52 -14.92
C LEU A 108 -8.81 -0.46 -14.36
N THR A 109 -8.50 -1.76 -14.35
CA THR A 109 -9.41 -2.78 -13.79
C THR A 109 -9.56 -2.65 -12.28
N THR A 110 -8.47 -2.40 -11.55
CA THR A 110 -8.53 -2.22 -10.10
C THR A 110 -9.17 -0.88 -9.73
N LEU A 111 -8.99 0.17 -10.53
CA LEU A 111 -9.70 1.43 -10.37
C LEU A 111 -11.21 1.25 -10.55
N ALA A 112 -11.65 0.58 -11.63
CA ALA A 112 -13.06 0.31 -11.86
C ALA A 112 -13.68 -0.56 -10.75
N LEU A 113 -12.93 -1.58 -10.28
CA LEU A 113 -13.32 -2.41 -9.15
C LEU A 113 -13.48 -1.60 -7.86
N GLY A 114 -12.51 -0.74 -7.54
CA GLY A 114 -12.56 0.11 -6.35
C GLY A 114 -13.75 1.07 -6.40
N ILE A 115 -13.97 1.74 -7.54
CA ILE A 115 -15.13 2.61 -7.75
C ILE A 115 -16.42 1.83 -7.48
N GLY A 116 -16.66 0.71 -8.17
CA GLY A 116 -17.88 -0.07 -8.00
C GLY A 116 -18.07 -0.64 -6.60
N LEU A 117 -16.99 -1.01 -5.92
CA LEU A 117 -17.04 -1.58 -4.57
C LEU A 117 -17.46 -0.51 -3.53
N PHE A 118 -16.84 0.66 -3.56
CA PHE A 118 -17.07 1.70 -2.55
C PHE A 118 -18.31 2.56 -2.83
N THR A 119 -18.77 2.66 -4.08
CA THR A 119 -20.10 3.24 -4.35
C THR A 119 -21.22 2.37 -3.78
N VAL A 120 -21.07 1.03 -3.79
CA VAL A 120 -22.09 0.11 -3.26
C VAL A 120 -22.02 -0.07 -1.75
N LEU A 121 -20.81 -0.11 -1.17
CA LEU A 121 -20.64 -0.40 0.26
C LEU A 121 -20.70 0.84 1.16
N GLU A 122 -20.32 2.01 0.65
CA GLU A 122 -20.21 3.25 1.45
C GLU A 122 -21.04 4.40 0.88
N ASP A 123 -21.92 4.12 -0.11
CA ASP A 123 -22.76 5.11 -0.79
C ASP A 123 -21.98 6.33 -1.33
N PHE A 124 -20.69 6.13 -1.65
CA PHE A 124 -19.88 7.17 -2.28
C PHE A 124 -20.41 7.49 -3.67
N THR A 125 -20.30 8.74 -4.09
CA THR A 125 -20.46 9.08 -5.51
C THR A 125 -19.30 8.49 -6.33
N GLU A 126 -19.50 8.29 -7.64
CA GLU A 126 -18.45 7.71 -8.52
C GLU A 126 -17.12 8.49 -8.43
N THR A 127 -17.19 9.82 -8.35
CA THR A 127 -16.03 10.70 -8.23
C THR A 127 -15.32 10.52 -6.89
N GLU A 128 -16.06 10.40 -5.79
CA GLU A 128 -15.52 10.20 -4.45
C GLU A 128 -14.89 8.80 -4.33
N ALA A 129 -15.52 7.78 -4.88
CA ALA A 129 -15.00 6.42 -4.91
C ALA A 129 -13.73 6.33 -5.78
N ALA A 130 -13.68 7.04 -6.91
CA ALA A 130 -12.47 7.14 -7.74
C ALA A 130 -11.33 7.83 -6.99
N TYR A 131 -11.62 8.96 -6.35
CA TYR A 131 -10.66 9.69 -5.52
C TYR A 131 -10.13 8.81 -4.38
N PHE A 132 -11.02 8.18 -3.62
CA PHE A 132 -10.68 7.26 -2.54
C PHE A 132 -9.78 6.12 -3.04
N THR A 133 -10.15 5.50 -4.16
CA THR A 133 -9.39 4.40 -4.76
C THR A 133 -7.98 4.83 -5.15
N ILE A 134 -7.83 5.99 -5.78
CA ILE A 134 -6.53 6.53 -6.20
C ILE A 134 -5.66 6.86 -4.97
N VAL A 135 -6.20 7.61 -4.00
CA VAL A 135 -5.50 7.99 -2.76
C VAL A 135 -5.04 6.78 -1.95
N THR A 136 -5.86 5.72 -1.94
CA THR A 136 -5.52 4.44 -1.32
C THR A 136 -4.43 3.71 -2.11
N GLY A 137 -4.58 3.65 -3.43
CA GLY A 137 -3.64 2.99 -4.33
C GLY A 137 -2.24 3.60 -4.34
N THR A 138 -2.16 4.92 -4.18
CA THR A 138 -0.89 5.67 -4.08
C THR A 138 -0.36 5.76 -2.65
N THR A 139 -1.00 5.07 -1.70
CA THR A 139 -0.65 5.08 -0.27
C THR A 139 -0.54 6.49 0.32
N ILE A 140 -1.31 7.45 -0.20
CA ILE A 140 -1.39 8.80 0.37
C ILE A 140 -2.25 8.79 1.61
N GLY A 141 -3.42 8.12 1.54
CA GLY A 141 -4.31 7.88 2.68
C GLY A 141 -4.69 9.13 3.46
N PHE A 142 -5.29 10.14 2.82
CA PHE A 142 -5.67 11.39 3.50
C PHE A 142 -6.65 11.21 4.67
N GLY A 143 -7.50 10.17 4.63
CA GLY A 143 -8.49 9.89 5.67
C GLY A 143 -9.67 10.86 5.71
N ASP A 144 -9.75 11.80 4.75
CA ASP A 144 -10.88 12.70 4.55
C ASP A 144 -12.14 11.94 4.09
N ARG A 145 -11.94 10.83 3.38
CA ARG A 145 -12.94 9.79 3.12
C ARG A 145 -12.38 8.45 3.57
N SER A 146 -13.08 7.81 4.50
CA SER A 146 -12.78 6.47 4.97
C SER A 146 -14.07 5.66 5.13
N PRO A 147 -13.99 4.32 5.01
CA PRO A 147 -15.15 3.47 5.19
C PRO A 147 -15.63 3.50 6.64
N THR A 148 -16.93 3.68 6.81
CA THR A 148 -17.59 3.73 8.11
C THR A 148 -18.22 2.40 8.47
N SER A 149 -18.67 1.63 7.49
CA SER A 149 -19.30 0.33 7.69
C SER A 149 -18.27 -0.77 7.94
N ASP A 150 -18.66 -1.82 8.69
CA ASP A 150 -17.78 -2.98 8.90
C ASP A 150 -17.42 -3.67 7.58
N ALA A 151 -18.37 -3.74 6.64
CA ALA A 151 -18.15 -4.32 5.33
C ALA A 151 -17.17 -3.49 4.50
N GLY A 152 -17.32 -2.16 4.48
CA GLY A 152 -16.43 -1.26 3.78
C GLY A 152 -15.02 -1.24 4.36
N LYS A 153 -14.86 -1.35 5.69
CA LYS A 153 -13.54 -1.47 6.33
C LYS A 153 -12.81 -2.74 5.91
N ILE A 154 -13.50 -3.89 5.89
CA ILE A 154 -12.93 -5.15 5.38
C ILE A 154 -12.60 -5.02 3.88
N ALA A 155 -13.52 -4.47 3.11
CA ALA A 155 -13.33 -4.25 1.67
C ALA A 155 -12.11 -3.36 1.41
N ALA A 156 -11.95 -2.26 2.14
CA ALA A 156 -10.78 -1.38 2.06
C ALA A 156 -9.49 -2.07 2.47
N ALA A 157 -9.49 -2.89 3.53
CA ALA A 157 -8.31 -3.66 3.92
C ALA A 157 -7.85 -4.62 2.81
N VAL A 158 -8.78 -5.40 2.25
CA VAL A 158 -8.49 -6.32 1.14
C VAL A 158 -8.09 -5.56 -0.12
N PHE A 159 -8.80 -4.49 -0.43
CA PHE A 159 -8.54 -3.65 -1.59
C PHE A 159 -7.16 -2.99 -1.50
N ALA A 160 -6.77 -2.46 -0.34
CA ALA A 160 -5.46 -1.84 -0.12
C ALA A 160 -4.32 -2.80 -0.44
N ILE A 161 -4.42 -4.06 0.00
CA ILE A 161 -3.44 -5.11 -0.35
C ILE A 161 -3.38 -5.25 -1.88
N LEU A 162 -4.53 -5.40 -2.55
CA LEU A 162 -4.59 -5.62 -4.00
C LEU A 162 -4.11 -4.42 -4.83
N VAL A 163 -4.52 -3.20 -4.49
CA VAL A 163 -4.23 -2.01 -5.30
C VAL A 163 -2.75 -1.60 -5.22
N ILE A 164 -2.10 -1.78 -4.06
CA ILE A 164 -0.67 -1.46 -3.89
C ILE A 164 0.21 -2.34 -4.76
N ASN A 165 -0.17 -3.62 -4.92
CA ASN A 165 0.50 -4.51 -5.87
C ASN A 165 0.49 -3.86 -7.26
N VAL A 166 -0.69 -3.46 -7.74
CA VAL A 166 -0.85 -2.89 -9.08
C VAL A 166 -0.11 -1.56 -9.24
N THR A 167 -0.14 -0.69 -8.23
CA THR A 167 0.61 0.58 -8.24
C THR A 167 2.12 0.36 -8.34
N GLY A 168 2.66 -0.66 -7.66
CA GLY A 168 4.07 -1.03 -7.79
C GLY A 168 4.48 -1.33 -9.24
N GLY A 169 3.64 -2.06 -9.98
CA GLY A 169 3.86 -2.34 -11.40
C GLY A 169 3.81 -1.10 -12.30
N LEU A 170 3.09 -0.04 -11.90
CA LEU A 170 3.08 1.24 -12.63
C LEU A 170 4.36 2.07 -12.44
N LEU A 171 5.14 1.81 -11.39
CA LEU A 171 6.39 2.55 -11.13
C LEU A 171 7.55 2.09 -12.02
N GLU A 172 7.50 0.87 -12.55
CA GLU A 172 8.58 0.29 -13.36
C GLU A 172 8.83 1.04 -14.69
N PRO A 173 7.82 1.43 -15.48
CA PRO A 173 8.02 2.30 -16.63
C PRO A 173 8.65 3.65 -16.27
N ALA A 174 8.25 4.25 -15.14
CA ALA A 174 8.82 5.52 -14.68
C ALA A 174 10.31 5.35 -14.27
N ALA A 175 10.63 4.27 -13.56
CA ALA A 175 11.98 3.96 -13.14
C ALA A 175 12.91 3.71 -14.33
N SER A 176 12.45 2.95 -15.34
CA SER A 176 13.21 2.67 -16.56
C SER A 176 13.46 3.93 -17.40
N PHE A 177 12.48 4.84 -17.47
CA PHE A 177 12.65 6.13 -18.13
C PHE A 177 13.73 6.98 -17.43
N LEU A 178 13.67 7.09 -16.10
CA LEU A 178 14.65 7.84 -15.32
C LEU A 178 16.05 7.24 -15.44
N SER A 179 16.17 5.91 -15.36
CA SER A 179 17.44 5.20 -15.55
C SER A 179 18.03 5.47 -16.95
N SER A 180 17.20 5.42 -17.99
CA SER A 180 17.60 5.73 -19.36
C SER A 180 18.10 7.17 -19.50
N TYR A 181 17.47 8.12 -18.80
CA TYR A 181 17.90 9.51 -18.81
C TYR A 181 19.23 9.73 -18.09
N CYS A 182 19.41 9.12 -16.91
CA CYS A 182 20.65 9.19 -16.15
C CYS A 182 21.83 8.57 -16.92
N MET A 183 21.65 7.38 -17.50
CA MET A 183 22.68 6.70 -18.29
C MET A 183 23.13 7.54 -19.50
N ARG A 184 22.19 8.23 -20.16
CA ARG A 184 22.52 9.16 -21.26
C ARG A 184 23.34 10.35 -20.77
N LYS A 185 23.02 10.91 -19.60
CA LYS A 185 23.75 12.04 -19.02
C LYS A 185 25.19 11.64 -18.64
N ASP A 186 25.36 10.46 -18.06
CA ASP A 186 26.68 9.97 -17.63
C ASP A 186 27.57 9.65 -18.84
N ALA A 187 27.00 9.07 -19.90
CA ALA A 187 27.71 8.85 -21.15
C ALA A 187 28.22 10.17 -21.78
N ALA A 188 27.37 11.21 -21.83
CA ALA A 188 27.75 12.52 -22.35
C ALA A 188 28.82 13.23 -21.49
N ALA A 189 28.79 13.04 -20.16
CA ALA A 189 29.80 13.61 -19.26
C ALA A 189 31.18 12.95 -19.43
N ILE A 190 31.23 11.64 -19.68
CA ILE A 190 32.47 10.89 -19.95
C ILE A 190 33.10 11.35 -21.27
N GLU A 191 32.30 11.47 -22.34
CA GLU A 191 32.79 11.97 -23.64
C GLU A 191 33.34 13.40 -23.55
N GLY A 192 32.67 14.29 -22.81
CA GLY A 192 33.12 15.66 -22.59
C GLY A 192 34.45 15.76 -21.83
N ASN A 193 34.69 14.89 -20.84
CA ASN A 193 35.94 14.86 -20.07
C ASN A 193 37.10 14.22 -20.85
N GLY A 194 36.80 13.25 -21.73
CA GLY A 194 37.79 12.61 -22.61
C GLY A 194 38.35 13.55 -23.69
N ASN A 195 37.53 14.48 -24.19
CA ASN A 195 37.94 15.40 -25.26
C ASN A 195 38.77 16.60 -24.76
N GLY A 196 38.78 16.87 -23.45
CA GLY A 196 39.58 17.93 -22.80
C GLY A 196 41.05 17.57 -22.52
N LYS A 197 41.46 16.32 -22.79
CA LYS A 197 42.82 15.81 -22.54
C LYS A 197 43.66 15.59 -23.81
N LYS A 198 43.44 16.38 -24.86
CA LYS A 198 44.47 16.60 -25.89
C LYS A 198 45.36 17.77 -25.46
N VAL A 199 46.21 17.55 -24.47
CA VAL A 199 47.33 18.45 -24.16
C VAL A 199 48.46 18.08 -25.12
N LEU A 200 48.85 19.08 -25.91
CA LEU A 200 49.96 19.13 -26.85
C LEU A 200 51.30 18.70 -26.22
#